data_AF-A0A1Q7PBE1-F1
#
_entry.id   AF-A0A1Q7PBE1-F1
#
_cell.length_a   1.000
_cell.length_b   1.000
_cell.length_c   1.000
_cell.angle_alpha   90.00
_cell.angle_beta   90.00
_cell.angle_gamma   90.00
#
_symmetry.space_group_name_H-M   'P 1'
#
loop_
_entity.id
_entity.type
_entity.pdbx_description
1 polymer ?
#
loop_
_entity_poly.entity_id
_entity_poly.type
_entity_poly.pdbx_seq_one_letter_code
_entity_poly.pdbx_strand_id
1 'polypeptide(L)'
;MKRLLAILVLVACTPPQPPPGSAGPAEAVQDFVAALQKGDAATAWSLLSSRTQKEADAAAGRARAFAGDAGPASGRAMLFASALPGRPVEARVVSQTGDSAEVQVADDAGVKLYRVVREGGRWRVDLDLPH
;
A
#
# COMPACT_ATOMS: atom_id res chain seq x y z
N MET A 1 19.20 -55.93 -18.79
CA MET A 1 18.63 -54.81 -19.58
C MET A 1 18.19 -53.71 -18.62
N LYS A 2 18.34 -52.45 -19.06
CA LYS A 2 18.42 -51.20 -18.27
C LYS A 2 17.19 -50.97 -17.37
N ARG A 3 17.41 -50.60 -16.11
CA ARG A 3 16.39 -50.08 -15.17
C ARG A 3 15.92 -48.70 -15.66
N LEU A 4 14.65 -48.58 -16.04
CA LEU A 4 14.01 -47.31 -16.38
C LEU A 4 13.68 -46.58 -15.08
N LEU A 5 14.50 -45.59 -14.74
CA LEU A 5 14.28 -44.64 -13.66
C LEU A 5 13.35 -43.53 -14.20
N ALA A 6 12.07 -43.57 -13.83
CA ALA A 6 11.14 -42.50 -14.13
C ALA A 6 11.33 -41.36 -13.11
N ILE A 7 11.98 -40.28 -13.53
CA ILE A 7 12.12 -39.05 -12.74
C ILE A 7 10.86 -38.21 -12.98
N LEU A 8 9.96 -38.21 -12.00
CA LEU A 8 8.79 -37.34 -11.95
C LEU A 8 9.25 -35.92 -11.55
N VAL A 9 9.36 -35.01 -12.51
CA VAL A 9 9.67 -33.60 -12.28
C VAL A 9 8.37 -32.90 -11.83
N LEU A 10 8.24 -32.66 -10.53
CA LEU A 10 7.22 -31.78 -9.94
C LEU A 10 7.57 -30.33 -10.27
N VAL A 11 6.97 -29.78 -11.33
CA VAL A 11 6.95 -28.33 -11.55
C VAL A 11 6.02 -27.72 -10.50
N ALA A 12 6.61 -27.15 -9.46
CA ALA A 12 5.88 -26.36 -8.48
C ALA A 12 5.35 -25.10 -9.17
N CYS A 13 4.09 -25.12 -9.58
CA CYS A 13 3.37 -23.93 -10.00
C CYS A 13 3.11 -23.05 -8.78
N THR A 14 4.05 -22.16 -8.43
CA THR A 14 3.75 -21.06 -7.52
C THR A 14 2.73 -20.16 -8.21
N PRO A 15 1.51 -19.97 -7.67
CA PRO A 15 0.55 -19.06 -8.27
C PRO A 15 1.16 -17.65 -8.34
N PRO A 16 0.94 -16.91 -9.44
CA PRO A 16 1.44 -15.55 -9.55
C PRO A 16 0.89 -14.71 -8.39
N GLN A 17 1.78 -14.01 -7.68
CA GLN A 17 1.37 -13.17 -6.57
C GLN A 17 0.34 -12.15 -7.08
N PRO A 18 -0.84 -12.03 -6.45
CA PRO A 18 -1.85 -11.09 -6.88
C PRO A 18 -1.26 -9.67 -6.85
N PRO A 19 -1.61 -8.81 -7.83
CA PRO A 19 -1.09 -7.47 -7.84
C PRO A 19 -1.56 -6.69 -6.60
N PRO A 20 -0.76 -5.74 -6.08
CA PRO A 20 -1.01 -5.11 -4.77
C PRO A 20 -2.43 -4.60 -4.59
N GLY A 21 -2.96 -4.80 -3.38
CA GLY A 21 -4.33 -4.44 -3.00
C GLY A 21 -5.44 -5.30 -3.61
N SER A 22 -5.12 -6.36 -4.37
CA SER A 22 -6.15 -7.24 -4.97
C SER A 22 -6.52 -8.44 -4.09
N ALA A 23 -5.68 -8.79 -3.11
CA ALA A 23 -5.90 -9.94 -2.24
C ALA A 23 -6.98 -9.67 -1.17
N GLY A 24 -6.99 -8.48 -0.59
CA GLY A 24 -7.94 -8.10 0.45
C GLY A 24 -7.57 -6.79 1.12
N PRO A 25 -8.43 -6.30 2.03
CA PRO A 25 -8.23 -5.02 2.72
C PRO A 25 -7.00 -5.04 3.64
N ALA A 26 -6.76 -6.14 4.38
CA ALA A 26 -5.58 -6.25 5.25
C ALA A 26 -4.29 -6.30 4.45
N GLU A 27 -4.29 -7.09 3.37
CA GLU A 27 -3.16 -7.24 2.46
C GLU A 27 -2.83 -5.92 1.77
N ALA A 28 -3.83 -5.10 1.41
CA ALA A 28 -3.59 -3.77 0.86
C ALA A 28 -2.82 -2.85 1.81
N VAL A 29 -3.10 -2.93 3.12
CA VAL A 29 -2.37 -2.17 4.14
C VAL A 29 -0.96 -2.73 4.32
N GLN A 30 -0.79 -4.05 4.31
CA GLN A 30 0.53 -4.68 4.37
C GLN A 30 1.39 -4.30 3.17
N ASP A 31 0.83 -4.38 1.96
CA ASP A 31 1.47 -3.96 0.70
C ASP A 31 1.88 -2.48 0.77
N PHE A 32 1.00 -1.62 1.31
CA PHE A 32 1.28 -0.20 1.46
C PHE A 32 2.44 0.04 2.42
N VAL A 33 2.41 -0.55 3.61
CA VAL A 33 3.49 -0.43 4.60
C VAL A 33 4.81 -0.99 4.06
N ALA A 34 4.76 -2.12 3.35
CA ALA A 34 5.94 -2.70 2.73
C ALA A 34 6.53 -1.78 1.63
N ALA A 35 5.68 -1.10 0.85
CA ALA A 35 6.13 -0.13 -0.14
C ALA A 35 6.79 1.09 0.52
N LEU A 36 6.25 1.60 1.63
CA LEU A 36 6.86 2.69 2.40
C LEU A 36 8.25 2.32 2.94
N GLN A 37 8.39 1.09 3.45
CA GLN A 37 9.65 0.59 4.01
C GLN A 37 10.73 0.40 2.94
N LYS A 38 10.32 0.00 1.73
CA LYS A 38 11.22 -0.14 0.58
C LYS A 38 11.57 1.20 -0.08
N GLY A 39 10.90 2.30 0.30
CA GLY A 39 11.00 3.57 -0.42
C GLY A 39 10.36 3.52 -1.81
N ASP A 40 9.49 2.54 -2.08
CA ASP A 40 8.77 2.43 -3.36
C ASP A 40 7.57 3.38 -3.37
N ALA A 41 7.87 4.66 -3.58
CA ALA A 41 6.88 5.73 -3.62
C ALA A 41 5.84 5.53 -4.75
N ALA A 42 6.19 4.84 -5.83
CA ALA A 42 5.27 4.58 -6.93
C ALA A 42 4.21 3.55 -6.52
N THR A 43 4.62 2.43 -5.92
CA THR A 43 3.69 1.42 -5.41
C THR A 43 2.87 1.97 -4.24
N ALA A 44 3.50 2.66 -3.28
CA ALA A 44 2.80 3.27 -2.15
C ALA A 44 1.72 4.26 -2.63
N TRP A 45 2.05 5.11 -3.61
CA TRP A 45 1.08 6.02 -4.22
C TRP A 45 -0.06 5.29 -4.93
N SER A 46 0.25 4.23 -5.68
CA SER A 46 -0.76 3.45 -6.40
C SER A 46 -1.76 2.75 -5.47
N LEU A 47 -1.40 2.53 -4.20
CA LEU A 47 -2.23 1.94 -3.16
C LEU A 47 -3.07 2.97 -2.41
N LEU A 48 -2.89 4.26 -2.62
CA LEU A 48 -3.75 5.30 -2.05
C LEU A 48 -5.08 5.38 -2.82
N SER A 49 -6.16 5.75 -2.10
CA SER A 49 -7.47 6.06 -2.69
C SER A 49 -7.35 7.26 -3.65
N SER A 50 -8.22 7.30 -4.66
CA SER A 50 -8.24 8.42 -5.61
C SER A 50 -8.49 9.77 -4.89
N ARG A 51 -9.29 9.74 -3.81
CA ARG A 51 -9.51 10.89 -2.93
C ARG A 51 -8.20 11.35 -2.28
N THR A 52 -7.47 10.44 -1.63
CA THR A 52 -6.21 10.75 -0.93
C THR A 52 -5.17 11.30 -1.91
N GLN A 53 -5.03 10.71 -3.10
CA GLN A 53 -4.10 11.19 -4.12
C GLN A 53 -4.40 12.64 -4.51
N LYS A 54 -5.67 12.95 -4.77
CA LYS A 54 -6.11 14.31 -5.12
C LYS A 54 -5.87 15.31 -3.99
N GLU A 55 -6.15 14.93 -2.75
CA GLU A 55 -5.92 15.79 -1.58
C GLU A 55 -4.43 16.07 -1.36
N ALA A 56 -3.58 15.06 -1.52
CA ALA A 56 -2.13 15.20 -1.44
C ALA A 56 -1.58 16.12 -2.55
N ASP A 57 -2.06 15.95 -3.79
CA ASP A 57 -1.64 16.81 -4.89
C ASP A 57 -2.10 18.27 -4.68
N ALA A 58 -3.30 18.47 -4.14
CA ALA A 58 -3.78 19.80 -3.77
C ALA A 58 -2.92 20.41 -2.66
N ALA A 59 -2.55 19.64 -1.64
CA ALA A 59 -1.66 20.11 -0.57
C ALA A 59 -0.27 20.48 -1.10
N ALA A 60 0.28 19.66 -2.00
CA ALA A 60 1.53 19.97 -2.69
C ALA A 60 1.45 21.25 -3.51
N GLY A 61 0.34 21.47 -4.24
CA GLY A 61 0.08 22.71 -4.95
C GLY A 61 0.06 23.93 -4.02
N ARG A 62 -0.61 23.82 -2.87
CA ARG A 62 -0.59 24.89 -1.84
C ARG A 62 0.82 25.16 -1.32
N ALA A 63 1.55 24.12 -0.92
CA ALA A 63 2.92 24.27 -0.42
C ALA A 63 3.84 24.92 -1.46
N ARG A 64 3.72 24.52 -2.74
CA ARG A 64 4.50 25.10 -3.83
C ARG A 64 4.14 26.56 -4.11
N ALA A 65 2.88 26.96 -3.94
CA ALA A 65 2.47 28.35 -4.07
C ALA A 65 3.16 29.28 -3.04
N PHE A 66 3.50 28.76 -1.85
CA PHE A 66 4.24 29.51 -0.83
C PHE A 66 5.76 29.42 -0.99
N ALA A 67 6.28 28.23 -1.30
CA ALA A 67 7.72 27.96 -1.32
C ALA A 67 8.39 28.13 -2.70
N GLY A 68 7.62 28.38 -3.76
CA GLY A 68 8.11 28.39 -5.14
C GLY A 68 8.71 27.04 -5.53
N ASP A 69 9.82 27.05 -6.26
CA ASP A 69 10.46 25.82 -6.76
C ASP A 69 11.07 24.94 -5.66
N ALA A 70 11.24 25.46 -4.44
CA ALA A 70 11.65 24.68 -3.28
C ALA A 70 10.51 23.81 -2.71
N GLY A 71 9.26 24.03 -3.13
CA GLY A 71 8.12 23.21 -2.74
C GLY A 71 8.08 21.85 -3.45
N PRO A 72 7.32 20.88 -2.90
CA PRO A 72 7.21 19.56 -3.51
C PRO A 72 6.56 19.63 -4.89
N ALA A 73 7.04 18.78 -5.81
CA ALA A 73 6.56 18.76 -7.19
C ALA A 73 5.18 18.08 -7.36
N SER A 74 4.77 17.26 -6.39
CA SER A 74 3.49 16.52 -6.39
C SER A 74 3.14 16.06 -4.98
N GLY A 75 1.90 15.63 -4.77
CA GLY A 75 1.48 14.98 -3.53
C GLY A 75 2.30 13.74 -3.23
N ARG A 76 2.67 12.96 -4.25
CA ARG A 76 3.57 11.80 -4.10
C ARG A 76 4.93 12.20 -3.55
N ALA A 77 5.54 13.25 -4.10
CA ALA A 77 6.83 13.76 -3.63
C ALA A 77 6.72 14.35 -2.21
N MET A 78 5.58 14.95 -1.88
CA MET A 78 5.30 15.46 -0.54
C MET A 78 5.16 14.33 0.49
N LEU A 79 4.41 13.27 0.19
CA LEU A 79 4.12 12.19 1.14
C LEU A 79 5.26 11.18 1.28
N PHE A 80 6.02 10.93 0.21
CA PHE A 80 7.00 9.83 0.15
C PHE A 80 8.41 10.30 -0.21
N ALA A 81 8.81 11.46 0.29
CA ALA A 81 10.16 12.00 0.07
C ALA A 81 11.28 11.08 0.61
N SER A 82 10.98 10.28 1.64
CA SER A 82 11.91 9.38 2.29
C SER A 82 11.24 8.05 2.64
N ALA A 83 12.01 6.97 2.59
CA ALA A 83 11.59 5.68 3.11
C ALA A 83 11.38 5.76 4.63
N LEU A 84 10.40 5.02 5.15
CA LEU A 84 10.16 4.92 6.58
C LEU A 84 10.83 3.66 7.14
N PRO A 85 11.72 3.77 8.16
CA PRO A 85 12.26 2.58 8.80
C PRO A 85 11.12 1.82 9.47
N GLY A 86 11.12 0.49 9.33
CA GLY A 86 10.07 -0.33 9.93
C GLY A 86 10.28 -1.82 9.67
N ARG A 87 9.51 -2.64 10.39
CA ARG A 87 9.43 -4.08 10.20
C ARG A 87 8.13 -4.44 9.48
N PRO A 88 8.04 -5.60 8.83
CA PRO A 88 6.77 -6.13 8.36
C PRO A 88 5.73 -6.08 9.48
N VAL A 89 4.51 -5.68 9.12
CA VAL A 89 3.43 -5.48 10.09
C VAL A 89 2.36 -6.56 9.94
N GLU A 90 1.73 -6.90 11.05
CA GLU A 90 0.51 -7.70 11.03
C GLU A 90 -0.70 -6.77 10.92
N ALA A 91 -1.58 -7.06 9.96
CA ALA A 91 -2.76 -6.26 9.68
C ALA A 91 -4.01 -7.14 9.82
N ARG A 92 -5.03 -6.61 10.49
CA ARG A 92 -6.28 -7.32 10.77
C ARG A 92 -7.47 -6.44 10.42
N VAL A 93 -8.42 -6.98 9.66
CA VAL A 93 -9.70 -6.32 9.43
C VAL A 93 -10.51 -6.32 10.73
N VAL A 94 -10.89 -5.13 11.20
CA VAL A 94 -11.71 -4.97 12.42
C VAL A 94 -13.15 -4.61 12.11
N SER A 95 -13.41 -4.03 10.94
CA SER A 95 -14.75 -3.77 10.42
C SER A 95 -14.72 -3.79 8.90
N GLN A 96 -15.78 -4.29 8.27
CA GLN A 96 -15.95 -4.24 6.82
C GLN A 96 -17.42 -4.01 6.49
N THR A 97 -17.70 -2.98 5.69
CA THR A 97 -19.04 -2.62 5.24
C THR A 97 -18.99 -2.32 3.74
N GLY A 98 -19.54 -3.24 2.94
CA GLY A 98 -19.54 -3.12 1.48
C GLY A 98 -18.12 -2.92 0.92
N ASP A 99 -17.92 -1.79 0.25
CA ASP A 99 -16.66 -1.40 -0.38
C ASP A 99 -15.72 -0.58 0.54
N SER A 100 -15.94 -0.59 1.86
CA SER A 100 -15.07 0.05 2.86
C SER A 100 -14.71 -0.95 3.96
N ALA A 101 -13.49 -0.87 4.47
CA ALA A 101 -13.06 -1.61 5.65
C ALA A 101 -12.15 -0.76 6.54
N GLU A 102 -12.11 -1.12 7.82
CA GLU A 102 -11.14 -0.63 8.79
C GLU A 102 -10.18 -1.76 9.10
N VAL A 103 -8.89 -1.46 8.96
CA VAL A 103 -7.79 -2.39 9.16
C VAL A 103 -6.93 -1.86 10.28
N GLN A 104 -6.77 -2.69 11.30
CA GLN A 104 -5.89 -2.43 12.42
C GLN A 104 -4.50 -2.99 12.10
N VAL A 105 -3.48 -2.18 12.38
CA VAL A 105 -2.07 -2.59 12.40
C VAL A 105 -1.55 -2.40 13.81
N ALA A 106 -0.97 -3.44 14.38
CA ALA A 106 -0.29 -3.37 15.66
C ALA A 106 1.22 -3.43 15.42
N ASP A 107 1.96 -2.50 16.02
CA ASP A 107 3.42 -2.49 16.05
C ASP A 107 3.92 -2.15 17.47
N ASP A 108 5.24 -2.06 17.64
CA ASP A 108 5.87 -1.74 18.92
C ASP A 108 5.53 -0.31 19.42
N ALA A 109 5.06 0.57 18.54
CA ALA A 109 4.64 1.93 18.86
C ALA A 109 3.14 2.04 19.20
N GLY A 110 2.37 0.97 18.97
CA GLY A 110 0.97 0.87 19.36
C GLY A 110 0.07 0.36 18.25
N VAL A 111 -1.18 0.79 18.30
CA VAL A 111 -2.23 0.36 17.37
C VAL A 111 -2.60 1.52 16.45
N LYS A 112 -2.50 1.30 15.14
CA LYS A 112 -2.96 2.23 14.11
C LYS A 112 -4.14 1.64 13.34
N LEU A 113 -5.16 2.46 13.09
CA LEU A 113 -6.29 2.12 12.22
C LEU A 113 -6.12 2.78 10.85
N TYR A 114 -6.30 1.99 9.81
CA TYR A 114 -6.33 2.41 8.42
C TYR A 114 -7.73 2.18 7.89
N ARG A 115 -8.32 3.22 7.28
CA ARG A 115 -9.47 3.04 6.42
C ARG A 115 -8.97 2.58 5.05
N VAL A 116 -9.65 1.59 4.48
CA VAL A 116 -9.42 1.16 3.10
C VAL A 116 -10.75 1.12 2.35
N VAL A 117 -10.70 1.44 1.06
CA VAL A 117 -11.85 1.49 0.17
C VAL A 117 -11.58 0.70 -1.10
N ARG A 118 -12.62 0.08 -1.66
CA ARG A 118 -12.50 -0.70 -2.90
C ARG A 118 -12.77 0.19 -4.10
N GLU A 119 -11.77 0.39 -4.94
CA GLU A 119 -11.85 1.17 -6.18
C GLU A 119 -11.27 0.36 -7.34
N GLY A 120 -12.05 0.17 -8.42
CA GLY A 120 -11.58 -0.56 -9.60
C GLY A 120 -11.18 -2.01 -9.31
N GLY A 121 -11.87 -2.66 -8.37
CA GLY A 121 -11.61 -4.04 -7.96
C GLY A 121 -10.43 -4.23 -7.00
N ARG A 122 -9.75 -3.14 -6.60
CA ARG A 122 -8.61 -3.14 -5.67
C ARG A 122 -8.92 -2.38 -4.41
N TRP A 123 -8.42 -2.87 -3.29
CA TRP A 123 -8.44 -2.15 -2.02
C TRP A 123 -7.33 -1.09 -2.00
N ARG A 124 -7.70 0.11 -1.56
CA ARG A 124 -6.83 1.28 -1.50
C ARG A 124 -6.93 1.93 -0.13
N VAL A 125 -5.80 2.39 0.38
CA VAL A 125 -5.70 3.09 1.66
C VAL A 125 -6.27 4.50 1.52
N ASP A 126 -7.27 4.80 2.33
CA ASP A 126 -7.93 6.09 2.40
C ASP A 126 -7.37 6.85 3.61
N LEU A 127 -6.41 7.74 3.37
CA LEU A 127 -5.80 8.52 4.44
C LEU A 127 -6.62 9.78 4.69
N ASP A 128 -6.76 10.14 5.96
CA ASP A 128 -7.25 11.45 6.34
C ASP A 128 -6.05 12.40 6.43
N LEU A 129 -5.84 13.21 5.38
CA LEU A 129 -4.71 14.12 5.32
C LEU A 129 -5.05 15.44 6.03
N PRO A 130 -4.22 15.91 6.97
CA PRO A 130 -4.45 17.19 7.64
C PRO A 130 -4.47 18.33 6.60
N HIS A 131 -5.44 19.22 6.74
CA HIS A 131 -5.76 20.25 5.73
C HIS A 131 -4.92 21.51 5.88
#